data_AF-A0A426Y1X6-F1
#
_entry.id   AF-A0A426Y1X6-F1
#
_cell.length_a   1.000
_cell.length_b   1.000
_cell.length_c   1.000
_cell.angle_alpha   90.00
_cell.angle_beta   90.00
_cell.angle_gamma   90.00
#
_symmetry.space_group_name_H-M   'P 1'
#
loop_
_entity.id
_entity.type
_entity.pdbx_description
1 polymer ?
#
loop_
_entity_poly.entity_id
_entity_poly.type
_entity_poly.pdbx_seq_one_letter_code
_entity_poly.pdbx_strand_id
1 'polypeptide(L)'
;MEKASSVLASVFGSREPVASATVATIFVYPIKSCRGISVPRACITSTGFRWDRQWLVVNSNGRAYTQRVERTLALVEIELPMDAFREGWEPNDISYMGELYKVIAVR
;
A
#
# COMPACT_ATOMS: atom_id res chain seq x y z
N MET A 1 -33.31 41.18 -3.60
CA MET A 1 -32.13 40.34 -3.28
C MET A 1 -32.42 38.83 -3.35
N GLU A 2 -33.67 38.40 -3.41
CA GLU A 2 -34.06 36.96 -3.40
C GLU A 2 -33.74 36.17 -4.69
N LYS A 3 -33.69 36.84 -5.85
CA LYS A 3 -33.47 36.17 -7.14
C LYS A 3 -32.05 35.61 -7.33
N ALA A 4 -31.05 36.13 -6.61
CA ALA A 4 -29.67 35.67 -6.74
C ALA A 4 -29.45 34.29 -6.08
N SER A 5 -30.09 34.05 -4.93
CA SER A 5 -30.01 32.77 -4.22
C SER A 5 -30.69 31.63 -4.97
N SER A 6 -31.81 31.87 -5.66
CA SER A 6 -32.49 30.81 -6.41
C SER A 6 -31.73 30.41 -7.69
N VAL A 7 -31.00 31.35 -8.30
CA VAL A 7 -30.14 31.09 -9.47
C VAL A 7 -28.89 30.32 -9.06
N LEU A 8 -28.29 30.63 -7.91
CA LEU A 8 -27.15 29.87 -7.39
C LEU A 8 -27.55 28.44 -7.01
N ALA A 9 -28.73 28.25 -6.42
CA ALA A 9 -29.25 26.92 -6.08
C ALA A 9 -29.68 26.09 -7.30
N SER A 10 -30.07 26.71 -8.42
CA SER A 10 -30.42 26.00 -9.65
C SER A 10 -29.21 25.67 -10.53
N VAL A 11 -28.18 26.52 -10.53
CA VAL A 11 -26.90 26.30 -11.25
C VAL A 11 -26.02 25.29 -10.52
N PHE A 12 -25.96 25.39 -9.21
CA PHE A 12 -25.25 24.47 -8.34
C PHE A 12 -26.32 23.78 -7.49
N GLY A 13 -26.99 22.78 -8.07
CA GLY A 13 -28.00 21.99 -7.39
C GLY A 13 -27.59 21.71 -5.95
N SER A 14 -28.52 21.89 -5.00
CA SER A 14 -28.30 21.73 -3.56
C SER A 14 -27.53 20.43 -3.29
N ARG A 15 -26.21 20.54 -3.17
CA ARG A 15 -25.34 19.39 -3.00
C ARG A 15 -25.39 19.06 -1.53
N GLU A 16 -26.29 18.15 -1.19
CA GLU A 16 -26.29 17.46 0.11
C GLU A 16 -24.83 17.12 0.45
N PRO A 17 -24.37 17.41 1.68
CA PRO A 17 -22.98 17.16 2.05
C PRO A 17 -22.68 15.69 1.83
N VAL A 18 -21.86 15.43 0.81
CA VAL A 18 -21.43 14.08 0.48
C VAL A 18 -20.69 13.56 1.69
N ALA A 19 -21.16 12.46 2.27
CA ALA A 19 -20.52 11.83 3.42
C ALA A 19 -19.01 11.67 3.13
N SER A 20 -18.17 12.33 3.94
CA SER A 20 -16.72 12.31 3.78
C SER A 20 -16.11 11.34 4.79
N ALA A 21 -15.26 10.43 4.31
CA ALA A 21 -14.49 9.53 5.15
C ALA A 21 -13.07 10.10 5.37
N THR A 22 -12.46 9.77 6.51
CA THR A 22 -11.05 10.07 6.80
C THR A 22 -10.27 8.77 6.87
N VAL A 23 -9.08 8.73 6.26
CA VAL A 23 -8.19 7.57 6.34
C VAL A 23 -7.64 7.46 7.76
N ALA A 24 -7.98 6.38 8.46
CA ALA A 24 -7.50 6.13 9.82
C ALA A 24 -6.05 5.61 9.85
N THR A 25 -5.70 4.70 8.94
CA THR A 25 -4.37 4.08 8.89
C THR A 25 -4.12 3.52 7.48
N ILE A 26 -2.85 3.50 7.07
CA ILE A 26 -2.40 2.86 5.84
C ILE A 26 -1.53 1.67 6.22
N PHE A 27 -1.85 0.49 5.68
CA PHE A 27 -1.04 -0.71 5.81
C PHE A 27 -0.46 -1.09 4.45
N VAL A 28 0.82 -1.46 4.46
CA VAL A 28 1.51 -2.03 3.29
C VAL A 28 2.00 -3.42 3.66
N TYR A 29 1.90 -4.37 2.73
CA TYR A 29 2.35 -5.75 2.91
C TYR A 29 3.47 -6.07 1.92
N PRO A 30 4.74 -5.71 2.20
CA PRO A 30 5.80 -5.90 1.23
C PRO A 30 5.95 -7.34 0.74
N ILE A 31 5.98 -8.29 1.67
CA ILE A 31 6.07 -9.72 1.36
C ILE A 31 4.67 -10.34 1.48
N LYS A 32 4.23 -11.03 0.43
CA LYS A 32 2.97 -11.76 0.42
C LYS A 32 2.89 -12.70 1.63
N SER A 33 1.75 -12.67 2.32
CA SER A 33 1.47 -13.53 3.48
C SER A 33 2.31 -13.23 4.72
N CYS A 34 3.11 -12.17 4.77
CA CYS A 34 3.79 -11.73 5.98
C CYS A 34 3.01 -10.62 6.71
N ARG A 35 3.53 -10.16 7.86
CA ARG A 35 2.91 -9.07 8.62
C ARG A 35 2.99 -7.75 7.85
N GLY A 36 1.89 -7.00 7.86
CA GLY A 36 1.87 -5.66 7.26
C GLY A 36 2.52 -4.63 8.18
N ILE A 37 3.00 -3.55 7.58
CA ILE A 37 3.56 -2.38 8.28
C ILE A 37 2.59 -1.21 8.17
N SER A 38 2.39 -0.52 9.29
CA SER A 38 1.62 0.74 9.33
C SER A 38 2.53 1.88 8.91
N VAL A 39 2.07 2.69 7.96
CA VAL A 39 2.83 3.82 7.42
C VAL A 39 2.01 5.11 7.47
N PRO A 40 2.64 6.27 7.70
CA PRO A 40 1.93 7.55 7.75
C PRO A 40 1.53 8.04 6.35
N ARG A 41 2.11 7.45 5.29
CA ARG A 41 1.87 7.80 3.88
C ARG A 41 2.30 6.64 2.99
N ALA A 42 1.74 6.57 1.78
CA ALA A 42 2.20 5.67 0.74
C ALA A 42 1.98 6.31 -0.63
N CYS A 43 2.92 6.11 -1.56
CA CYS A 43 2.75 6.51 -2.96
C CYS A 43 1.80 5.54 -3.66
N ILE A 44 0.88 6.06 -4.46
CA ILE A 44 0.00 5.23 -5.31
C ILE A 44 0.69 5.00 -6.65
N THR A 45 0.68 3.76 -7.10
CA THR A 45 1.16 3.30 -8.42
C THR A 45 -0.01 2.71 -9.22
N SER A 46 0.20 2.37 -10.48
CA SER A 46 -0.82 1.71 -11.31
C SER A 46 -1.31 0.37 -10.75
N THR A 47 -0.51 -0.29 -9.88
CA THR A 47 -0.85 -1.60 -9.29
C THR A 47 -1.21 -1.54 -7.80
N GLY A 48 -1.29 -0.36 -7.20
CA GLY A 48 -1.56 -0.19 -5.77
C GLY A 48 -0.50 0.64 -5.05
N PHE A 49 -0.38 0.52 -3.72
CA PHE A 49 0.66 1.24 -3.00
C PHE A 49 2.06 0.77 -3.41
N ARG A 50 2.99 1.71 -3.48
CA ARG A 50 4.41 1.42 -3.61
C ARG A 50 4.80 0.44 -2.51
N TRP A 51 5.54 -0.60 -2.91
CA TRP A 51 5.95 -1.73 -2.07
C TRP A 51 4.86 -2.72 -1.67
N ASP A 52 3.58 -2.52 -1.98
CA ASP A 52 2.59 -3.55 -1.64
C ASP A 52 2.78 -4.81 -2.50
N ARG A 53 2.96 -5.93 -1.82
CA ARG A 53 3.05 -7.30 -2.37
C ARG A 53 4.05 -7.46 -3.52
N GLN A 54 5.17 -6.75 -3.46
CA GLN A 54 6.23 -6.85 -4.47
C GLN A 54 7.10 -8.11 -4.32
N TRP A 55 7.02 -8.78 -3.16
CA TRP A 55 7.81 -9.97 -2.84
C TRP A 55 6.93 -11.16 -2.45
N LEU A 56 7.47 -12.35 -2.66
CA LEU A 56 6.88 -13.65 -2.31
C LEU A 56 7.99 -14.57 -1.81
N VAL A 57 7.71 -15.35 -0.76
CA VAL A 57 8.59 -16.42 -0.32
C VAL A 57 8.26 -17.72 -1.06
N VAL A 58 9.26 -18.38 -1.63
CA VAL A 58 9.10 -19.70 -2.27
C VAL A 58 10.07 -20.71 -1.68
N ASN A 59 9.70 -21.99 -1.80
CA ASN A 59 10.61 -23.10 -1.53
C ASN A 59 11.54 -23.39 -2.73
N SER A 60 12.44 -24.35 -2.57
CA SER A 60 13.38 -24.79 -3.61
C SER A 60 12.71 -25.29 -4.90
N ASN A 61 11.45 -25.73 -4.83
CA ASN A 61 10.67 -26.16 -5.98
C ASN A 61 9.90 -25.01 -6.67
N GLY A 62 10.13 -23.75 -6.25
CA GLY A 62 9.43 -22.58 -6.77
C GLY A 62 7.99 -22.43 -6.27
N ARG A 63 7.56 -23.23 -5.29
CA ARG A 63 6.20 -23.14 -4.74
C ARG A 63 6.13 -22.04 -3.68
N ALA A 64 5.14 -21.18 -3.83
CA ALA A 64 4.82 -20.13 -2.87
C ALA A 64 4.48 -20.69 -1.48
N TYR A 65 5.13 -20.14 -0.46
CA TYR A 65 4.63 -20.21 0.91
C TYR A 65 3.48 -19.22 1.08
N THR A 66 2.42 -19.64 1.78
CA THR A 66 1.25 -18.79 2.06
C THR A 66 0.77 -19.03 3.47
N GLN A 67 0.12 -18.04 4.09
CA GLN A 67 -0.45 -18.18 5.45
C GLN A 67 -1.47 -19.31 5.59
N ARG A 68 -2.09 -19.75 4.48
CA ARG A 68 -3.03 -20.90 4.49
C ARG A 68 -2.32 -22.21 4.80
N VAL A 69 -1.06 -22.32 4.41
CA VAL A 69 -0.22 -23.51 4.63
C VAL A 69 0.69 -23.28 5.83
N GLU A 70 1.38 -22.14 5.87
CA GLU A 70 2.32 -21.75 6.92
C GLU A 70 1.82 -20.52 7.68
N ARG A 71 1.03 -20.75 8.74
CA ARG A 71 0.44 -19.67 9.55
C ARG A 71 1.49 -18.79 10.23
N THR A 72 2.69 -19.33 10.48
CA THR A 72 3.82 -18.63 11.10
C THR A 72 4.31 -17.44 10.27
N LEU A 73 4.03 -17.39 8.97
CA LEU A 73 4.34 -16.22 8.14
C LEU A 73 3.70 -14.93 8.69
N ALA A 74 2.56 -15.02 9.37
CA ALA A 74 1.93 -13.87 10.02
C ALA A 74 2.80 -13.24 11.14
N LEU A 75 3.78 -13.97 11.67
CA LEU A 75 4.71 -13.50 12.70
C LEU A 75 5.95 -12.83 12.11
N VAL A 76 6.20 -12.99 10.81
CA VAL A 76 7.36 -12.39 10.15
C VAL A 76 7.15 -10.88 10.04
N GLU A 77 7.98 -10.14 10.76
CA GLU A 77 8.04 -8.69 10.70
C GLU A 77 8.88 -8.23 9.52
N ILE A 78 8.46 -7.13 8.91
CA ILE A 78 9.13 -6.55 7.76
C ILE A 78 9.54 -5.14 8.16
N GLU A 79 10.77 -4.77 7.83
CA GLU A 79 11.28 -3.43 8.05
C GLU A 79 11.69 -2.81 6.72
N LEU A 80 11.21 -1.59 6.48
CA LEU A 80 11.61 -0.74 5.36
C LEU A 80 11.93 0.65 5.91
N PRO A 81 12.93 1.37 5.34
CA PRO A 81 13.20 2.74 5.73
C PRO A 81 11.94 3.60 5.58
N MET A 82 11.64 4.46 6.56
CA MET A 82 10.43 5.31 6.50
C MET A 82 10.43 6.24 5.28
N ASP A 83 11.60 6.70 4.85
CA ASP A 83 11.74 7.51 3.64
C ASP A 83 11.43 6.74 2.35
N ALA A 84 11.42 5.40 2.36
CA ALA A 84 11.07 4.58 1.20
C ALA A 84 9.62 4.78 0.73
N PHE A 85 8.75 5.31 1.58
CA PHE A 85 7.36 5.64 1.25
C PHE A 85 7.16 7.06 0.75
N ARG A 86 8.26 7.82 0.56
CA ARG A 86 8.23 9.14 -0.07
C ARG A 86 8.36 9.03 -1.59
N GLU A 87 7.76 10.01 -2.25
CA GLU A 87 7.95 10.22 -3.68
C GLU A 87 9.41 10.56 -3.97
N GLY A 88 9.95 10.01 -5.05
CA GLY A 88 11.35 10.22 -5.46
C GLY A 88 12.41 9.49 -4.62
N TRP A 89 12.04 8.75 -3.58
CA TRP A 89 13.02 7.88 -2.90
C TRP A 89 13.44 6.74 -3.83
N GLU A 90 14.74 6.46 -3.90
CA GLU A 90 15.29 5.37 -4.70
C GLU A 90 16.09 4.41 -3.81
N PRO A 91 15.96 3.07 -4.02
CA PRO A 91 16.85 2.10 -3.40
C PRO A 91 18.31 2.41 -3.73
N ASN A 92 19.18 2.23 -2.74
CA ASN A 92 20.64 2.24 -2.96
C ASN A 92 21.18 0.79 -3.01
N ASP A 93 22.49 0.66 -3.26
CA ASP A 93 23.16 -0.64 -3.41
C ASP A 93 23.03 -1.56 -2.18
N ILE A 94 22.77 -1.00 -1.00
CA ILE A 94 22.58 -1.74 0.25
C ILE A 94 21.11 -2.04 0.57
N SER A 95 20.16 -1.48 -0.18
CA SER A 95 18.73 -1.60 0.11
C SER A 95 18.15 -2.97 -0.27
N TYR A 96 18.86 -3.79 -1.06
CA TYR A 96 18.36 -5.06 -1.63
C TYR A 96 16.99 -4.97 -2.35
N MET A 97 16.50 -3.76 -2.65
CA MET A 97 15.15 -3.47 -3.19
C MET A 97 15.15 -3.21 -4.71
N GLY A 98 16.31 -3.27 -5.37
CA GLY A 98 16.52 -2.74 -6.73
C GLY A 98 16.05 -3.57 -7.94
N GLU A 99 15.18 -4.58 -7.80
CA GLU A 99 14.69 -5.32 -8.99
C GLU A 99 13.20 -5.65 -8.91
N LEU A 100 12.52 -5.51 -10.05
CA LEU A 100 11.12 -5.88 -10.29
C LEU A 100 10.93 -7.37 -9.97
N TYR A 101 10.09 -7.67 -8.98
CA TYR A 101 9.67 -9.01 -8.56
C TYR A 101 10.79 -9.91 -8.02
N LYS A 102 11.32 -9.58 -6.84
CA LYS A 102 12.22 -10.50 -6.14
C LYS A 102 11.44 -11.61 -5.43
N VAL A 103 11.78 -12.83 -5.80
CA VAL A 103 11.39 -14.04 -5.09
C VAL A 103 12.38 -14.28 -3.96
N ILE A 104 11.91 -14.33 -2.71
CA ILE A 104 12.76 -14.65 -1.56
C ILE A 104 12.78 -16.17 -1.43
N ALA A 105 13.88 -16.80 -1.87
CA ALA A 105 14.10 -18.23 -1.67
C ALA A 105 14.63 -18.46 -0.25
N VAL A 106 13.90 -19.23 0.56
CA VAL A 106 14.35 -19.70 1.88
C VAL A 106 14.83 -21.15 1.73
N ARG A 107 16.04 -21.43 2.21
CA ARG A 107 16.63 -22.79 2.20
C ARG A 107 16.10 -23.64 3.33
#